data_AF-A0A3N1NM71-F1
#
_entry.id   AF-A0A3N1NM71-F1
#
_cell.length_a   1.000
_cell.length_b   1.000
_cell.length_c   1.000
_cell.angle_alpha   90.00
_cell.angle_beta   90.00
_cell.angle_gamma   90.00
#
_symmetry.space_group_name_H-M   'P 1'
#
loop_
_entity.id
_entity.type
_entity.pdbx_description
1 polymer ?
#
loop_
_entity_poly.entity_id
_entity_poly.type
_entity_poly.pdbx_seq_one_letter_code
_entity_poly.pdbx_strand_id
1 'polypeptide(L)'
;MVPSGLEAGISVELAPYGATFTPTAAQVRIPAVLASLFGLIDGHPLRFDFHGPERGTGDAYVVLMFDLRTKSEIGSASSSVGFRQALEHVDWPNALGALTH
;
A
#
# COMPACT_ATOMS: atom_id res chain seq x y z
N MET A 1 0.01 17.56 10.00
CA MET A 1 0.45 17.03 8.69
C MET A 1 -0.79 16.45 8.04
N VAL A 2 -1.18 16.92 6.84
CA VAL A 2 -2.36 16.36 6.13
C VAL A 2 -1.89 15.05 5.47
N PRO A 3 -2.55 13.91 5.70
CA PRO A 3 -2.20 12.67 5.00
C PRO A 3 -2.35 12.89 3.49
N SER A 4 -1.43 12.39 2.67
CA SER A 4 -1.68 12.41 1.22
C SER A 4 -2.88 11.51 0.90
N GLY A 5 -3.39 11.61 -0.33
CA GLY A 5 -4.54 10.78 -0.75
C GLY A 5 -4.29 9.28 -0.63
N LEU A 6 -3.03 8.83 -0.66
CA LEU A 6 -2.66 7.41 -0.54
C LEU A 6 -2.78 6.89 0.89
N GLU A 7 -2.26 7.61 1.89
CA GLU A 7 -2.41 7.19 3.30
C GLU A 7 -3.87 7.18 3.71
N ALA A 8 -4.64 8.19 3.29
CA ALA A 8 -6.08 8.23 3.56
C ALA A 8 -6.80 7.04 2.92
N GLY A 9 -6.42 6.65 1.70
CA GLY A 9 -6.93 5.46 1.03
C GLY A 9 -6.66 4.18 1.83
N ILE A 10 -5.41 3.97 2.26
CA ILE A 10 -5.04 2.81 3.09
C ILE A 10 -5.86 2.77 4.39
N SER A 11 -6.00 3.91 5.08
CA SER A 11 -6.80 3.98 6.31
C SER A 11 -8.29 3.65 6.08
N VAL A 12 -8.86 4.02 4.94
CA VAL A 12 -10.25 3.69 4.58
C VAL A 12 -10.42 2.19 4.39
N GLU A 13 -9.50 1.55 3.66
CA GLU A 13 -9.55 0.10 3.42
C GLU A 13 -9.38 -0.73 4.70
N LEU A 14 -8.63 -0.22 5.68
CA LEU A 14 -8.40 -0.90 6.95
C LEU A 14 -9.52 -0.74 7.98
N ALA A 15 -10.31 0.34 7.88
CA ALA A 15 -11.35 0.67 8.84
C ALA A 15 -12.37 -0.46 9.08
N PRO A 16 -12.84 -1.21 8.06
CA PRO A 16 -13.75 -2.35 8.25
C PRO A 16 -13.16 -3.50 9.08
N TYR A 17 -11.83 -3.61 9.13
CA TYR A 17 -11.10 -4.66 9.85
C TYR A 17 -10.66 -4.23 11.26
N GLY A 18 -10.93 -2.98 11.66
CA GLY A 18 -10.47 -2.43 12.93
C GLY A 18 -8.96 -2.21 13.03
N ALA A 19 -8.24 -2.28 11.90
CA ALA A 19 -6.80 -2.11 11.84
C ALA A 19 -6.42 -0.64 11.62
N THR A 20 -5.30 -0.21 12.21
CA THR A 20 -4.84 1.18 12.16
C THR A 20 -3.56 1.32 11.36
N PHE A 21 -3.60 2.13 10.30
CA PHE A 21 -2.40 2.54 9.59
C PHE A 21 -1.78 3.81 10.19
N THR A 22 -0.50 3.73 10.55
CA THR A 22 0.31 4.86 11.01
C THR A 22 1.38 5.16 9.95
N PRO A 23 1.28 6.26 9.21
CA PRO A 23 2.28 6.61 8.20
C PRO A 23 3.59 7.06 8.86
N THR A 24 4.71 6.74 8.23
CA THR A 24 6.00 7.34 8.57
C THR A 24 6.33 8.48 7.60
N ALA A 25 7.14 9.45 8.04
CA ALA A 25 7.43 10.66 7.28
C ALA A 25 8.17 10.42 5.95
N ALA A 26 8.67 9.21 5.72
CA ALA A 26 9.45 8.88 4.53
C ALA A 26 8.52 8.42 3.40
N GLN A 27 8.44 9.24 2.35
CA GLN A 27 8.02 8.81 1.03
C GLN A 27 9.24 8.88 0.10
N VAL A 28 9.51 7.82 -0.65
CA VAL A 28 10.67 7.74 -1.55
C VAL A 28 10.17 7.42 -2.94
N ARG A 29 10.63 8.18 -3.95
CA ARG A 29 10.48 7.76 -5.35
C ARG A 29 11.65 6.86 -5.72
N ILE A 30 11.35 5.69 -6.26
CA ILE A 30 12.36 4.70 -6.66
C ILE A 30 12.26 4.53 -8.18
N PRO A 31 13.38 4.45 -8.93
CA PRO A 31 13.29 4.14 -10.36
C PRO A 31 12.45 2.88 -10.62
N ALA A 32 11.48 2.95 -11.54
CA ALA A 32 10.45 1.92 -11.81
C ALA A 32 9.31 1.77 -10.78
N VAL A 33 9.31 2.56 -9.70
CA VAL A 33 8.21 2.67 -8.73
C VAL A 33 7.81 4.14 -8.60
N LEU A 34 6.56 4.48 -8.88
CA LEU A 34 6.13 5.87 -8.83
C LEU A 34 6.34 6.48 -7.43
N ALA A 35 5.98 5.71 -6.40
CA ALA A 35 6.22 6.06 -5.01
C ALA A 35 6.27 4.82 -4.12
N SER A 36 7.07 4.87 -3.07
CA SER A 36 7.01 3.95 -1.94
C SER A 36 6.58 4.69 -0.68
N LEU A 37 5.66 4.08 0.06
CA LEU A 37 5.07 4.63 1.28
C LEU A 37 5.36 3.67 2.43
N PHE A 38 5.97 4.19 3.50
CA PHE A 38 6.36 3.41 4.65
C PHE A 38 5.43 3.72 5.82
N GLY A 39 5.09 2.69 6.61
CA GLY A 39 4.24 2.88 7.78
C GLY A 39 4.13 1.64 8.63
N LEU A 40 3.14 1.64 9.51
CA LEU A 40 2.78 0.51 10.37
C LEU A 40 1.30 0.20 10.25
N ILE A 41 0.92 -1.07 10.20
CA ILE A 41 -0.46 -1.53 10.44
C ILE A 41 -0.44 -2.23 11.79
N ASP A 42 -1.16 -1.72 12.77
CA ASP A 42 -1.23 -2.25 14.15
C ASP A 42 0.15 -2.52 14.78
N GLY A 43 1.13 -1.65 14.47
CA GLY A 43 2.51 -1.77 14.96
C GLY A 43 3.42 -2.67 14.13
N HIS A 44 2.92 -3.35 13.11
CA HIS A 44 3.72 -4.14 12.19
C HIS A 44 4.28 -3.25 11.06
N PRO A 45 5.61 -3.12 10.90
CA PRO A 45 6.21 -2.23 9.92
C PRO A 45 6.08 -2.79 8.50
N LEU A 46 5.61 -1.95 7.58
CA LEU A 46 5.39 -2.32 6.19
C LEU A 46 5.81 -1.23 5.20
N ARG A 47 5.94 -1.65 3.95
CA ARG A 47 6.15 -0.78 2.79
C ARG A 47 5.12 -1.08 1.72
N PHE A 48 4.49 -0.04 1.21
CA PHE A 48 3.68 -0.08 0.00
C PHE A 48 4.52 0.42 -1.18
N ASP A 49 4.56 -0.33 -2.27
CA ASP A 49 5.15 0.11 -3.55
C ASP A 49 4.02 0.34 -4.56
N PHE A 50 3.99 1.55 -5.13
CA PHE A 50 2.98 1.98 -6.10
C PHE A 50 3.61 2.03 -7.49
N HIS A 51 3.37 1.01 -8.32
CA HIS A 51 3.85 0.96 -9.70
C HIS A 51 2.78 1.48 -10.65
N GLY A 52 3.17 2.34 -11.58
CA GLY A 52 2.28 2.84 -12.61
C GLY A 52 3.03 3.72 -13.59
N PRO A 53 2.42 4.05 -14.73
CA PRO A 53 3.04 4.93 -15.70
C PRO A 53 3.17 6.35 -15.12
N GLU A 54 4.36 6.95 -15.21
CA GLU A 54 4.63 8.30 -14.67
C GLU A 54 3.75 9.39 -15.31
N ARG A 55 3.26 9.13 -16.52
CA ARG A 55 2.29 9.92 -17.27
C ARG A 55 1.20 8.93 -17.66
N GLY A 56 -0.08 9.23 -17.42
CA GLY A 56 -1.22 8.29 -17.43
C GLY A 56 -1.51 7.46 -18.69
N THR A 57 -0.55 7.31 -19.60
CA THR A 57 -0.50 6.32 -20.66
C THR A 57 0.27 5.09 -20.19
N GLY A 58 -0.45 4.10 -19.70
CA GLY A 58 0.03 2.76 -19.38
C GLY A 58 -1.13 1.89 -18.88
N ASP A 59 -1.02 0.58 -19.03
CA ASP A 59 -2.19 -0.30 -19.02
C ASP A 59 -2.63 -0.75 -17.61
N ALA A 60 -1.77 -0.57 -16.59
CA ALA A 60 -2.08 -0.95 -15.22
C ALA A 60 -1.30 -0.14 -14.15
N TYR A 61 -1.97 0.09 -13.03
CA TYR A 61 -1.45 0.52 -11.74
C TYR A 61 -1.41 -0.69 -10.82
N VAL A 62 -0.31 -0.87 -10.10
CA VAL A 62 -0.10 -2.00 -9.18
C VAL A 62 0.24 -1.45 -7.80
N VAL A 63 -0.33 -2.07 -6.78
CA VAL A 63 0.04 -1.87 -5.37
C VAL A 63 0.66 -3.17 -4.90
N LEU A 64 1.86 -3.10 -4.33
CA LEU A 64 2.52 -4.20 -3.64
C LEU A 64 2.69 -3.85 -2.17
N MET A 65 2.54 -4.82 -1.28
CA MET A 65 2.67 -4.68 0.17
C MET A 65 3.73 -5.64 0.69
N PHE A 66 4.66 -5.12 1.47
CA PHE A 66 5.76 -5.90 2.05
C PHE A 66 5.78 -5.76 3.57
N ASP A 67 5.88 -6.88 4.28
CA ASP A 67 6.25 -6.89 5.70
C ASP A 67 7.76 -6.71 5.83
N LEU A 68 8.19 -5.64 6.50
CA LEU A 68 9.60 -5.31 6.62
C LEU A 68 10.34 -6.20 7.62
N ARG A 69 9.64 -6.92 8.51
CA ARG A 69 10.25 -7.87 9.46
C ARG A 69 10.73 -9.11 8.73
N THR A 70 9.87 -9.67 7.88
CA THR A 70 10.10 -10.93 7.15
C THR A 70 10.70 -10.70 5.77
N LYS A 71 10.60 -9.46 5.25
CA LYS A 71 11.00 -9.06 3.88
C LYS A 71 10.17 -9.78 2.79
N SER A 72 8.98 -10.24 3.14
CA SER A 72 8.08 -10.94 2.24
C SER A 72 7.01 -10.00 1.69
N GLU A 73 6.59 -10.24 0.44
CA GLU A 73 5.34 -9.68 -0.08
C GLU A 73 4.17 -10.35 0.62
N ILE A 74 3.22 -9.56 1.11
CA ILE A 74 2.04 -10.01 1.87
C ILE A 74 0.72 -9.65 1.18
N GLY A 75 0.77 -8.86 0.12
CA GLY A 75 -0.41 -8.46 -0.63
C GLY A 75 -0.04 -7.73 -1.91
N SER A 76 -0.84 -7.94 -2.94
CA SER A 76 -0.73 -7.21 -4.19
C SER A 76 -2.07 -7.11 -4.90
N ALA A 77 -2.23 -6.06 -5.69
CA ALA A 77 -3.40 -5.84 -6.52
C ALA A 77 -3.05 -4.95 -7.70
N SER A 78 -3.86 -5.03 -8.76
CA SER A 78 -3.69 -4.21 -9.96
C SER A 78 -5.02 -3.66 -10.47
N SER A 79 -4.99 -2.49 -11.09
CA SER A 79 -6.14 -1.85 -11.74
C SER A 79 -5.66 -1.03 -12.94
N SER A 80 -6.43 -1.01 -14.04
CA SER A 80 -6.17 -0.13 -15.18
C SER A 80 -6.60 1.32 -14.98
N VAL A 81 -7.30 1.63 -13.88
CA VAL A 81 -7.87 2.97 -13.62
C VAL A 81 -6.96 3.82 -12.73
N GLY A 82 -6.45 3.25 -11.62
CA GLY A 82 -5.62 4.01 -10.69
C GLY A 82 -5.30 3.30 -9.38
N PHE A 83 -4.39 3.88 -8.60
CA PHE A 83 -3.94 3.32 -7.32
C PHE A 83 -5.04 3.10 -6.30
N ARG A 84 -6.03 4.01 -6.23
CA ARG A 84 -7.17 3.84 -5.30
C ARG A 84 -7.94 2.56 -5.61
N GLN A 85 -8.26 2.32 -6.87
CA GLN A 85 -8.98 1.11 -7.24
C GLN A 85 -8.09 -0.14 -7.07
N ALA A 86 -6.78 -0.04 -7.31
CA ALA A 86 -5.89 -1.14 -6.98
C ALA A 86 -5.90 -1.45 -5.46
N LEU A 87 -5.88 -0.44 -4.58
CA LEU A 87 -6.00 -0.62 -3.12
C LEU A 87 -7.31 -1.33 -2.72
N GLU A 88 -8.43 -0.96 -3.32
CA GLU A 88 -9.75 -1.58 -3.09
C GLU A 88 -9.78 -3.08 -3.44
N HIS A 89 -8.84 -3.56 -4.28
CA HIS A 89 -8.76 -4.96 -4.71
C HIS A 89 -7.68 -5.77 -3.99
N VAL A 90 -6.96 -5.19 -3.03
CA VAL A 90 -6.05 -5.96 -2.17
C VAL A 90 -6.88 -6.92 -1.33
N ASP A 91 -6.43 -8.17 -1.21
CA ASP A 91 -6.98 -9.13 -0.25
C ASP A 91 -6.51 -8.77 1.17
N TRP A 92 -7.14 -7.73 1.73
CA TRP A 92 -6.84 -7.21 3.06
C TRP A 92 -6.95 -8.26 4.17
N PRO A 93 -7.96 -9.16 4.20
CA PRO A 93 -8.01 -10.23 5.18
C PRO A 93 -6.74 -11.10 5.18
N ASN A 94 -6.26 -11.52 4.01
CA ASN A 94 -5.05 -12.34 3.92
C ASN A 94 -3.78 -11.55 4.27
N ALA A 95 -3.65 -10.30 3.78
CA ALA A 95 -2.52 -9.43 4.11
C ALA A 95 -2.42 -9.15 5.62
N LEU A 96 -3.56 -8.89 6.28
CA LEU A 96 -3.61 -8.70 7.73
C LEU A 96 -3.29 -9.99 8.50
N GLY A 97 -3.82 -11.13 8.03
CA GLY A 97 -3.46 -12.44 8.58
C GLY A 97 -1.95 -12.67 8.57
N ALA A 98 -1.29 -12.40 7.43
CA ALA A 98 0.15 -12.54 7.27
C ALA A 98 0.99 -11.66 8.22
N LEU A 99 0.47 -10.52 8.69
CA LEU A 99 1.17 -9.67 9.66
C LEU A 99 1.16 -10.25 11.08
N THR A 100 0.11 -11.01 11.43
CA THR A 100 -0.10 -11.54 12.78
C THR A 100 0.58 -12.88 13.05
N HIS A 101 1.12 -13.53 12.02
CA HIS A 101 1.88 -14.79 12.10
C HIS A 101 3.40 -14.54 12.04
#